data_AF-A0A7X9G2S3-F1
#
_entry.id   AF-A0A7X9G2S3-F1
#
_cell.length_a   1.000
_cell.length_b   1.000
_cell.length_c   1.000
_cell.angle_alpha   90.00
_cell.angle_beta   90.00
_cell.angle_gamma   90.00
#
_symmetry.space_group_name_H-M   'P 1'
#
loop_
_entity.id
_entity.type
_entity.pdbx_description
1 polymer ?
#
loop_
_entity_poly.entity_id
_entity_poly.type
_entity_poly.pdbx_seq_one_letter_code
_entity_poly.pdbx_strand_id
1 'polypeptide(L)'
;MNAEDCMNAEYSILESISDGVFTVDKDFRITYLNRSAEEMILVDREEAIGRFCCEVFRSNLCEGACALRRTLEQGKPIIDLSCFIIN
;
A
#
# COMPACT_ATOMS: atom_id res chain seq x y z
N MET A 1 0.25 -32.79 7.18
CA MET A 1 -0.35 -31.45 7.29
C MET A 1 0.82 -30.51 7.40
N ASN A 2 1.16 -29.85 6.29
CA ASN A 2 2.41 -29.12 6.14
C ASN A 2 2.26 -27.70 6.67
N ALA A 3 3.37 -27.11 7.11
CA ALA A 3 3.47 -25.88 7.90
C ALA A 3 3.15 -24.58 7.14
N GLU A 4 2.31 -24.63 6.10
CA GLU A 4 1.95 -23.47 5.26
C GLU A 4 0.52 -22.96 5.51
N ASP A 5 -0.31 -23.70 6.26
CA ASP A 5 -1.71 -23.37 6.55
C ASP A 5 -1.93 -22.33 7.67
N CYS A 6 -0.89 -21.55 8.02
CA CYS A 6 -1.01 -20.42 8.94
C CYS A 6 -0.60 -19.11 8.26
N MET A 7 -1.12 -18.85 7.05
CA MET A 7 -1.32 -17.45 6.64
C MET A 7 -2.21 -16.82 7.72
N ASN A 8 -1.64 -15.92 8.52
CA ASN A 8 -2.35 -15.21 9.59
C ASN A 8 -3.71 -14.73 9.06
N ALA A 9 -4.80 -15.13 9.70
CA ALA A 9 -6.17 -14.84 9.26
C ALA A 9 -6.41 -13.33 8.98
N GLU A 10 -5.62 -12.46 9.61
CA GLU A 10 -5.57 -11.01 9.37
C GLU A 10 -5.24 -10.65 7.91
N TYR A 11 -4.25 -11.31 7.30
CA TYR A 11 -3.90 -11.07 5.90
C TYR A 11 -4.97 -11.60 4.95
N SER A 12 -5.60 -12.73 5.26
CA SER A 12 -6.69 -13.27 4.43
C SER A 12 -7.86 -12.29 4.31
N ILE A 13 -8.13 -11.50 5.34
CA ILE A 13 -9.14 -10.44 5.29
C ILE A 13 -8.72 -9.35 4.30
N LEU A 14 -7.48 -8.84 4.41
CA LEU A 14 -6.96 -7.80 3.53
C LEU A 14 -6.87 -8.25 2.05
N GLU A 15 -6.53 -9.51 1.81
CA GLU A 15 -6.52 -10.12 0.46
C GLU A 15 -7.93 -10.25 -0.14
N SER A 16 -8.98 -10.29 0.68
CA SER A 16 -10.35 -10.42 0.21
C SER A 16 -11.02 -9.09 -0.15
N ILE A 17 -10.39 -7.96 0.18
CA ILE A 17 -10.90 -6.62 -0.10
C ILE A 17 -10.66 -6.30 -1.58
N SER A 18 -11.71 -5.89 -2.29
CA SER A 18 -11.62 -5.52 -3.72
C SER A 18 -10.91 -4.20 -3.97
N ASP A 19 -10.85 -3.33 -2.97
CA ASP A 19 -10.05 -2.11 -3.01
C ASP A 19 -8.57 -2.44 -2.79
N GLY A 20 -7.70 -1.65 -3.43
CA GLY A 20 -6.27 -1.75 -3.22
C GLY A 20 -5.88 -1.36 -1.79
N VAL A 21 -5.21 -2.27 -1.09
CA VAL A 21 -4.69 -2.04 0.27
C VAL A 21 -3.18 -2.22 0.28
N PHE A 22 -2.48 -1.25 0.86
CA PHE A 22 -1.04 -1.34 1.10
C PHE A 22 -0.67 -0.73 2.45
N THR A 23 0.47 -1.12 2.99
CA THR A 23 1.05 -0.50 4.19
C THR A 23 2.46 -0.02 3.93
N VAL A 24 2.92 0.94 4.72
CA VAL A 24 4.30 1.44 4.69
C VAL A 24 4.91 1.46 6.09
N ASP A 25 6.23 1.41 6.15
CA ASP A 25 6.98 1.75 7.36
C ASP A 25 7.14 3.29 7.53
N LYS A 26 7.91 3.70 8.56
CA LYS A 26 8.18 5.12 8.85
C LYS A 26 9.06 5.80 7.80
N ASP A 27 9.78 5.02 7.01
CA ASP A 27 10.63 5.49 5.91
C ASP A 27 9.89 5.48 4.56
N PHE A 28 8.56 5.26 4.59
CA PHE A 28 7.68 5.21 3.41
C PHE A 28 7.97 4.03 2.47
N ARG A 29 8.60 2.96 2.98
CA ARG A 29 8.79 1.72 2.22
C ARG A 29 7.56 0.84 2.34
N ILE A 30 7.12 0.26 1.23
CA ILE A 30 5.96 -0.64 1.21
C ILE A 30 6.30 -1.90 2.00
N THR A 31 5.44 -2.27 2.95
CA THR A 31 5.60 -3.46 3.81
C THR A 31 4.53 -4.52 3.57
N TYR A 32 3.42 -4.15 2.91
CA TYR A 32 2.39 -5.06 2.46
C TYR A 32 1.66 -4.47 1.25
N LEU A 33 1.22 -5.34 0.33
CA LEU A 33 0.42 -5.02 -0.83
C LEU A 33 -0.57 -6.18 -1.05
N ASN A 34 -1.87 -5.91 -1.05
CA ASN A 34 -2.87 -6.94 -1.34
C ASN A 34 -2.97 -7.22 -2.84
N ARG A 35 -3.60 -8.34 -3.19
CA ARG A 35 -3.82 -8.72 -4.60
C ARG A 35 -4.52 -7.65 -5.43
N SER A 36 -5.57 -7.01 -4.90
CA SER A 36 -6.28 -5.98 -5.65
C SER A 36 -5.41 -4.77 -5.97
N ALA A 37 -4.50 -4.38 -5.09
CA ALA A 37 -3.56 -3.30 -5.36
C ALA A 37 -2.54 -3.68 -6.45
N GLU A 38 -2.01 -4.91 -6.46
CA GLU A 38 -1.14 -5.41 -7.53
C GLU A 38 -1.83 -5.31 -8.90
N GLU A 39 -3.09 -5.76 -8.97
CA GLU A 39 -3.91 -5.73 -10.19
C GLU A 39 -4.21 -4.30 -10.66
N MET A 40 -4.41 -3.35 -9.73
CA MET A 40 -4.68 -1.95 -10.03
C MET A 40 -3.47 -1.19 -10.56
N ILE A 41 -2.28 -1.44 -10.00
CA ILE A 41 -1.07 -0.68 -10.32
C ILE A 41 -0.14 -1.40 -11.31
N LEU A 42 -0.45 -2.66 -11.64
CA LEU A 42 0.34 -3.53 -12.52
C LEU A 42 1.79 -3.70 -12.06
N VAL A 43 1.97 -3.84 -10.74
CA VAL A 43 3.26 -4.12 -10.11
C VAL A 43 3.08 -5.30 -9.16
N ASP A 44 3.93 -6.31 -9.29
CA ASP A 44 3.92 -7.47 -8.40
C ASP A 44 4.36 -7.06 -6.98
N ARG A 45 3.74 -7.67 -5.95
CA ARG A 45 4.09 -7.41 -4.54
C ARG A 45 5.56 -7.64 -4.26
N GLU A 46 6.15 -8.66 -4.88
CA GLU A 46 7.56 -9.01 -4.70
C GLU A 46 8.48 -7.89 -5.18
N GLU A 47 8.06 -7.15 -6.21
CA GLU A 47 8.78 -5.97 -6.69
C GLU A 47 8.49 -4.75 -5.82
N ALA A 48 7.25 -4.57 -5.34
CA ALA A 48 6.84 -3.40 -4.58
C ALA A 48 7.39 -3.36 -3.16
N ILE A 49 7.47 -4.52 -2.49
CA ILE A 49 7.87 -4.61 -1.07
C ILE A 49 9.31 -4.11 -0.88
N GLY A 50 9.49 -3.23 0.11
CA GLY A 50 10.77 -2.60 0.43
C GLY A 50 11.11 -1.37 -0.42
N ARG A 51 10.39 -1.10 -1.52
CA ARG A 51 10.55 0.12 -2.33
C ARG A 51 9.78 1.29 -1.73
N PHE A 52 10.18 2.52 -2.09
CA PHE A 52 9.44 3.70 -1.65
C PHE A 52 8.08 3.77 -2.33
N CYS A 53 7.03 4.07 -1.58
CA CYS A 53 5.67 4.14 -2.13
C CYS A 53 5.54 5.17 -3.27
N CYS A 54 6.33 6.25 -3.25
CA CYS A 54 6.35 7.25 -4.32
C CYS A 54 6.95 6.73 -5.63
N GLU A 55 7.85 5.74 -5.59
CA GLU A 55 8.44 5.14 -6.79
C GLU A 55 7.49 4.17 -7.48
N VAL A 56 6.65 3.49 -6.68
CA VAL A 56 5.68 2.48 -7.12
C VAL A 56 4.38 3.14 -7.57
N PHE A 57 3.75 3.96 -6.73
CA PHE A 57 2.44 4.55 -7.02
C PHE A 57 2.51 5.85 -7.83
N ARG A 58 3.64 6.57 -7.78
CA ARG A 58 3.89 7.82 -8.54
C ARG A 58 2.67 8.75 -8.60
N SER A 59 2.00 8.91 -7.46
CA SER A 59 0.76 9.66 -7.41
C SER A 59 1.02 11.15 -7.64
N ASN A 60 0.06 11.84 -8.24
CA ASN A 60 0.07 13.31 -8.33
C ASN A 60 0.21 14.00 -6.96
N LEU A 61 -0.05 13.29 -5.85
CA LEU A 61 0.12 13.82 -4.50
C LEU A 61 1.56 13.71 -3.96
N CYS A 62 2.41 12.85 -4.54
CA CYS A 62 3.73 12.53 -4.00
C CYS A 62 4.68 13.74 -3.95
N GLU A 63 4.48 14.75 -4.81
CA GLU A 63 5.38 15.91 -4.95
C GLU A 63 5.09 17.07 -3.98
N GLY A 64 4.02 17.01 -3.19
CA GLY A 64 3.72 18.12 -2.26
C GLY A 64 2.49 17.97 -1.37
N ALA A 65 1.60 17.02 -1.66
CA ALA A 65 0.37 16.80 -0.92
C ALA A 65 0.25 15.36 -0.39
N CYS A 66 1.38 14.71 -0.12
CA CYS A 66 1.45 13.28 0.24
C CYS A 66 0.59 12.97 1.46
N ALA A 67 -0.41 12.10 1.28
CA ALA A 67 -1.34 11.70 2.33
C ALA A 67 -0.64 10.97 3.48
N LEU A 68 0.33 10.11 3.16
CA LEU A 68 1.07 9.33 4.16
C LEU A 68 1.92 10.22 5.06
N ARG A 69 2.67 11.16 4.48
CA ARG A 69 3.50 12.11 5.25
C ARG A 69 2.65 12.91 6.24
N ARG A 70 1.56 13.50 5.77
CA ARG A 70 0.64 14.28 6.61
C ARG A 70 0.03 13.42 7.72
N THR A 71 -0.32 12.18 7.43
CA THR A 71 -0.87 11.23 8.42
C THR A 71 0.17 10.93 9.50
N LEU A 72 1.42 10.66 9.13
CA LEU A 72 2.51 10.39 10.08
C LEU A 72 2.88 11.61 10.93
N GLU A 73 2.90 12.81 10.34
CA GLU A 73 3.21 14.06 11.05
C GLU A 73 2.10 14.48 12.03
N GLN A 74 0.83 14.30 11.65
CA GLN A 74 -0.31 14.77 12.43
C GLN A 74 -0.89 13.70 13.37
N GLY A 75 -0.54 12.43 13.15
CA GLY A 75 -1.11 11.29 13.88
C GLY A 75 -2.62 11.10 13.63
N LYS A 76 -3.15 11.64 12.52
CA LYS A 76 -4.58 11.57 12.16
C LYS A 76 -4.74 11.01 10.76
N PRO A 77 -5.69 10.09 10.52
CA PRO A 77 -5.92 9.54 9.20
C PRO A 77 -6.46 10.60 8.25
N ILE A 78 -6.02 10.54 6.99
CA ILE A 78 -6.63 11.28 5.89
C ILE A 78 -7.61 10.35 5.17
N ILE A 79 -8.84 10.80 5.01
CA ILE A 79 -9.95 10.03 4.45
C ILE A 79 -10.55 10.86 3.31
N ASP A 80 -11.10 10.17 2.30
CA ASP A 80 -11.80 10.79 1.16
C ASP A 80 -10.94 11.77 0.35
N LEU A 81 -9.69 11.38 0.09
CA LEU A 81 -8.76 12.14 -0.74
C LEU A 81 -8.59 11.45 -2.09
N SER A 82 -9.02 12.11 -3.16
CA SER A 82 -8.82 11.61 -4.52
C SER A 82 -7.38 11.83 -4.98
N CYS A 83 -6.81 10.84 -5.67
CA CYS A 83 -5.52 10.93 -6.31
C CYS A 83 -5.50 10.11 -7.60
N PHE A 84 -4.51 10.38 -8.45
CA PHE A 84 -4.26 9.62 -9.67
C PHE A 84 -2.86 9.03 -9.59
N ILE A 85 -2.74 7.77 -10.01
CA ILE A 85 -1.48 7.04 -10.16
C ILE A 85 -0.98 7.32 -11.57
N ILE A 86 0.27 7.78 -11.68
CA ILE A 86 0.89 8.11 -12.97
C ILE A 86 1.81 6.95 -13.34
N ASN A 87 1.39 6.12 -14.29
CA ASN A 87 2.22 5.03 -14.83
C ASN A 87 2.84 5.43 -16.16
#